data_AF-A0A7S2DID8-F1
#
_entry.id   AF-A0A7S2DID8-F1
#
_cell.length_a   1.000
_cell.length_b   1.000
_cell.length_c   1.000
_cell.angle_alpha   90.00
_cell.angle_beta   90.00
_cell.angle_gamma   90.00
#
_symmetry.space_group_name_H-M   'P 1'
#
loop_
_entity.id
_entity.type
_entity.pdbx_description
1 polymer ?
#
loop_
_entity_poly.entity_id
_entity_poly.type
_entity_poly.pdbx_seq_one_letter_code
_entity_poly.pdbx_strand_id
1 'polypeptide(L)'
;MVLKNERSALGQHLVRIHLTMQGMRRAISGPRHLSEVFLPSAAMRRWDSHDARPAFVPTVPMKDFEYDLPDSNIAKYPPSVRGQSRLLTARPLEGGDYAYEEGTFGDIVSLLPANAHLIMNESRVVDARVWATRIDPAADVEGEPGALDGERVEVMFLAPEGPSTDPAVALALPYTDQSWRCMVRQVLSAGDVLWAAPVALEGG
;
A
#
# COMPACT_ATOMS: atom_id res chain seq x y z
N MET A 1 -11.65 14.66 -11.42
CA MET A 1 -11.14 13.32 -11.79
C MET A 1 -12.22 12.29 -11.50
N VAL A 2 -12.47 11.37 -12.41
CA VAL A 2 -13.43 10.27 -12.22
C VAL A 2 -12.67 8.99 -11.93
N LEU A 3 -13.01 8.34 -10.83
CA LEU A 3 -12.40 7.12 -10.31
C LEU A 3 -13.43 5.99 -10.46
N LYS A 4 -13.16 5.02 -11.32
CA LYS A 4 -14.04 3.86 -11.50
C LYS A 4 -13.49 2.66 -10.75
N ASN A 5 -14.28 2.13 -9.81
CA ASN A 5 -13.93 0.92 -9.08
C ASN A 5 -14.18 -0.33 -9.94
N GLU A 6 -13.16 -1.16 -10.14
CA GLU A 6 -13.31 -2.50 -10.70
C GLU A 6 -13.22 -3.57 -9.61
N ARG A 7 -14.00 -4.64 -9.79
CA ARG A 7 -14.09 -5.77 -8.87
C ARG A 7 -12.69 -6.27 -8.52
N SER A 8 -12.28 -6.00 -7.29
CA SER A 8 -11.01 -6.49 -6.77
C SER A 8 -11.21 -7.86 -6.14
N ALA A 9 -10.39 -8.82 -6.52
CA ALA A 9 -10.28 -10.11 -5.83
C ALA A 9 -9.47 -10.00 -4.52
N LEU A 10 -9.04 -8.78 -4.13
CA LEU A 10 -7.97 -8.53 -3.17
C LEU A 10 -8.44 -8.11 -1.77
N GLY A 11 -9.73 -8.29 -1.45
CA GLY A 11 -10.32 -7.96 -0.14
C GLY A 11 -11.21 -6.70 -0.16
N GLN A 12 -12.02 -6.49 0.89
CA GLN A 12 -13.10 -5.48 0.93
C GLN A 12 -12.64 -4.02 0.79
N HIS A 13 -11.37 -3.73 1.10
CA HIS A 13 -10.81 -2.37 1.17
C HIS A 13 -9.73 -2.09 0.13
N LEU A 14 -9.28 -3.13 -0.59
CA LEU A 14 -8.26 -3.00 -1.62
C LEU A 14 -8.97 -3.03 -2.97
N VAL A 15 -8.98 -1.91 -3.68
CA VAL A 15 -9.73 -1.70 -4.91
C VAL A 15 -8.80 -1.38 -6.08
N ARG A 16 -9.26 -1.66 -7.30
CA ARG A 16 -8.61 -1.16 -8.52
C ARG A 16 -9.38 0.05 -9.01
N ILE A 17 -8.70 1.18 -9.16
CA ILE A 17 -9.27 2.43 -9.63
C ILE A 17 -8.71 2.79 -10.98
N HIS A 18 -9.61 3.08 -11.92
CA HIS A 18 -9.27 3.67 -13.22
C HIS A 18 -9.52 5.18 -13.20
N LEU A 19 -8.51 5.95 -13.60
CA LEU A 19 -8.57 7.41 -13.66
C LEU A 19 -8.99 7.89 -15.04
N THR A 20 -10.01 8.75 -15.09
CA THR A 20 -10.49 9.40 -16.32
C THR A 20 -10.78 10.89 -16.11
N MET A 21 -10.56 11.71 -17.14
CA MET A 21 -10.86 13.15 -17.12
C MET A 21 -12.30 13.44 -17.55
N GLN A 22 -12.96 14.34 -16.82
CA GLN A 22 -14.29 14.85 -17.19
C GLN A 22 -14.14 15.76 -18.43
N GLY A 23 -14.77 15.37 -19.55
CA GLY A 23 -14.68 16.08 -20.84
C GLY A 23 -14.42 15.16 -22.04
N MET A 24 -13.86 13.96 -21.84
CA MET A 24 -13.84 12.91 -22.86
C MET A 24 -14.96 11.91 -22.61
N ARG A 25 -16.19 12.25 -23.03
CA ARG A 25 -17.18 11.21 -23.37
C ARG A 25 -16.70 10.48 -24.62
N ARG A 26 -15.68 9.63 -24.50
CA ARG A 26 -15.54 8.52 -25.45
C ARG A 26 -16.52 7.45 -24.99
N ALA A 27 -17.57 7.25 -25.77
CA ALA A 27 -18.42 6.10 -25.67
C ALA A 27 -17.53 4.84 -25.66
N ILE A 28 -17.33 4.23 -24.50
CA ILE A 28 -16.85 2.86 -24.41
C ILE A 28 -18.09 1.99 -24.59
N SER A 29 -18.60 1.99 -25.82
CA SER A 29 -19.53 0.98 -26.33
C SER A 29 -18.67 -0.04 -27.07
N GLY A 30 -18.71 -1.29 -26.58
CA GLY A 30 -18.09 -2.44 -27.24
C GLY A 30 -17.36 -3.36 -26.26
N PRO A 31 -17.53 -4.68 -26.37
CA PRO A 31 -16.81 -5.64 -25.54
C PRO A 31 -15.35 -5.63 -26.01
N ARG A 32 -14.45 -5.01 -25.23
CA ARG A 32 -13.03 -5.20 -25.45
C ARG A 32 -12.65 -6.56 -24.88
N HIS A 33 -12.43 -7.50 -25.80
CA HIS A 33 -11.76 -8.76 -25.54
C HIS A 33 -10.32 -8.44 -25.10
N LEU A 34 -10.13 -8.24 -23.79
CA LEU A 34 -8.81 -8.14 -23.19
C LEU A 34 -8.35 -9.57 -22.91
N SER A 35 -7.27 -9.96 -23.57
CA SER A 35 -6.53 -11.18 -23.28
C SER A 35 -6.25 -11.25 -21.78
N GLU A 36 -6.86 -12.24 -21.12
CA GLU A 36 -6.61 -12.55 -19.71
C GLU A 36 -5.12 -12.86 -19.53
N VAL A 37 -4.39 -11.92 -18.92
CA VAL A 37 -3.10 -12.24 -18.30
C VAL A 37 -3.44 -12.95 -16.99
N PHE A 38 -3.52 -14.28 -17.09
CA PHE A 38 -3.72 -15.16 -15.96
C PHE A 38 -2.43 -15.17 -15.11
N LEU A 39 -2.39 -14.36 -14.05
CA LEU A 39 -1.45 -14.60 -12.96
C LEU A 39 -2.00 -15.79 -12.16
N PRO A 40 -1.27 -16.92 -12.02
CA PRO A 40 -1.78 -18.07 -11.29
C PRO A 40 -2.10 -17.67 -9.86
N SER A 41 -3.39 -17.72 -9.54
CA SER A 41 -4.02 -17.34 -8.27
C SER A 41 -3.64 -18.24 -7.08
N ALA A 42 -2.53 -18.99 -7.17
CA ALA A 42 -2.22 -20.11 -6.28
C ALA A 42 -1.36 -19.77 -5.05
N ALA A 43 -0.92 -18.53 -4.85
CA ALA A 43 -0.08 -18.18 -3.70
C ALA A 43 -0.63 -17.07 -2.79
N MET A 44 -1.75 -16.43 -3.15
CA MET A 44 -2.30 -15.34 -2.33
C MET A 44 -3.56 -15.80 -1.64
N ARG A 45 -3.42 -16.23 -0.38
CA ARG A 45 -4.56 -16.51 0.49
C ARG A 45 -5.46 -15.27 0.50
N ARG A 46 -6.76 -15.49 0.30
CA ARG A 46 -7.79 -14.45 0.48
C ARG A 46 -7.53 -13.72 1.80
N TRP A 47 -7.35 -12.41 1.73
CA TRP A 47 -7.44 -11.55 2.89
C TRP A 47 -8.94 -11.27 3.13
N ASP A 48 -9.61 -12.25 3.71
CA ASP A 48 -11.03 -12.13 4.07
C ASP A 48 -11.17 -11.14 5.25
N SER A 49 -11.72 -9.96 4.97
CA SER A 49 -12.52 -9.05 5.83
C SER A 49 -12.06 -8.72 7.27
N HIS A 50 -12.14 -7.42 7.60
CA HIS A 50 -11.81 -6.78 8.89
C HIS A 50 -12.50 -7.34 10.16
N ASP A 51 -13.42 -8.29 10.06
CA ASP A 51 -14.10 -8.90 11.22
C ASP A 51 -13.43 -10.18 11.73
N ALA A 52 -12.57 -10.81 10.93
CA ALA A 52 -11.73 -11.89 11.41
C ALA A 52 -10.48 -11.28 12.05
N ARG A 53 -10.53 -10.96 13.35
CA ARG A 53 -9.29 -11.07 14.14
C ARG A 53 -8.72 -12.44 13.78
N PRO A 54 -7.48 -12.56 13.26
CA PRO A 54 -6.92 -13.87 13.00
C PRO A 54 -7.14 -14.68 14.27
N ALA A 55 -7.68 -15.90 14.14
CA ALA A 55 -8.16 -16.73 15.26
C ALA A 55 -7.11 -16.99 16.35
N PHE A 56 -5.89 -16.49 16.14
CA PHE A 56 -4.74 -16.57 16.99
C PHE A 56 -4.00 -15.21 17.01
N VAL A 57 -4.61 -14.16 17.56
CA VAL A 57 -3.81 -13.07 18.14
C VAL A 57 -3.63 -13.46 19.61
N PRO A 58 -2.46 -13.98 20.01
CA PRO A 58 -2.23 -14.33 21.40
C PRO A 58 -2.43 -13.08 22.27
N THR A 59 -3.11 -13.25 23.41
CA THR A 59 -3.09 -12.22 24.44
C THR A 59 -1.71 -12.25 25.06
N VAL A 60 -0.90 -11.26 24.72
CA VAL A 60 0.46 -11.12 25.23
C VAL A 60 0.46 -10.03 26.31
N PRO A 61 0.69 -10.37 27.60
CA PRO A 61 0.80 -9.38 28.66
C PRO A 61 1.96 -8.43 28.37
N MET A 62 1.71 -7.11 28.41
CA MET A 62 2.74 -6.09 28.17
C MET A 62 3.94 -6.25 29.12
N LYS A 63 3.67 -6.64 30.38
CA LYS A 63 4.68 -6.86 31.43
C LYS A 63 5.75 -7.89 31.04
N ASP A 64 5.41 -8.89 30.24
CA ASP A 64 6.36 -9.94 29.83
C ASP A 64 7.44 -9.41 28.86
N PHE A 65 7.29 -8.17 28.41
CA PHE A 65 8.18 -7.47 27.46
C PHE A 65 8.79 -6.20 28.08
N GLU A 66 8.62 -5.99 29.39
CA GLU A 66 9.25 -4.89 30.12
C GLU A 66 10.71 -5.24 30.44
N TYR A 67 11.62 -4.30 30.17
CA TYR A 67 13.03 -4.38 30.56
C TYR A 67 13.57 -3.00 30.89
N ASP A 68 14.56 -2.94 31.79
CA ASP A 68 15.22 -1.69 32.14
C ASP A 68 16.10 -1.22 30.97
N LEU A 69 15.68 -0.15 30.29
CA LEU A 69 16.44 0.50 29.24
C LEU A 69 16.89 1.89 29.71
N PRO A 70 18.14 2.06 30.18
CA PRO A 70 18.65 3.38 30.50
C PRO A 70 18.60 4.31 29.28
N ASP A 71 18.15 5.55 29.46
CA ASP A 71 18.09 6.57 28.39
C ASP A 71 19.44 6.77 27.68
N SER A 72 20.55 6.60 28.39
CA SER A 72 21.89 6.70 27.83
C SER A 72 22.22 5.62 26.79
N ASN A 73 21.50 4.49 26.80
CA ASN A 73 21.69 3.39 25.85
C ASN A 73 20.85 3.56 24.58
N ILE A 74 19.98 4.58 24.53
CA ILE A 74 19.18 4.90 23.34
C ILE A 74 20.04 5.78 22.41
N ALA A 75 20.43 5.21 21.28
CA ALA A 75 21.21 5.94 20.28
C ALA A 75 20.40 7.13 19.73
N LYS A 76 20.90 8.35 19.95
CA LYS A 76 20.30 9.59 19.44
C LYS A 76 20.67 9.88 17.99
N TYR A 77 21.82 9.39 17.57
CA TYR A 77 22.38 9.57 16.23
C TYR A 77 22.96 8.25 15.73
N PRO A 78 22.96 8.01 14.40
CA PRO A 78 23.67 6.88 13.82
C PRO A 78 25.19 7.01 14.06
N PRO A 79 25.96 5.92 13.95
CA PRO A 79 27.41 6.00 13.96
C PRO A 79 27.93 6.85 12.79
N SER A 80 29.07 7.51 12.99
CA SER A 80 29.70 8.38 11.97
C SER A 80 30.11 7.64 10.71
N VAL A 81 30.49 6.37 10.83
CA VAL A 81 30.84 5.48 9.72
C VAL A 81 29.82 4.35 9.64
N ARG A 82 29.23 4.19 8.45
CA ARG A 82 28.26 3.12 8.19
C ARG A 82 28.92 1.74 8.38
N GLY A 83 28.19 0.81 8.98
CA GLY A 83 28.65 -0.57 9.20
C GLY A 83 29.44 -0.79 10.49
N GLN A 84 29.72 0.26 11.27
CA GLN A 84 30.42 0.15 12.55
C GLN A 84 29.49 0.04 13.76
N SER A 85 28.18 -0.09 13.56
CA SER A 85 27.25 -0.43 14.65
C SER A 85 27.61 -1.79 15.25
N ARG A 86 27.39 -1.95 16.56
CA ARG A 86 27.46 -3.26 17.23
C ARG A 86 26.40 -4.20 16.64
N LEU A 87 26.74 -5.48 16.55
CA LEU A 87 25.85 -6.57 16.12
C LEU A 87 25.78 -7.60 17.24
N LEU A 88 24.57 -7.85 17.76
CA LEU A 88 24.30 -8.98 18.66
C LEU A 88 23.73 -10.12 17.84
N THR A 89 24.45 -11.25 17.80
CA THR A 89 23.97 -12.48 17.16
C THR A 89 23.38 -13.38 18.24
N ALA A 90 22.14 -13.82 18.06
CA ALA A 90 21.49 -14.80 18.92
C ALA A 90 21.20 -16.06 18.09
N ARG A 91 21.88 -17.18 18.40
CA ARG A 91 21.65 -18.47 17.74
C ARG A 91 20.85 -19.38 18.66
N PRO A 92 19.71 -19.94 18.23
CA PRO A 92 18.94 -20.85 19.06
C PRO A 92 19.74 -22.14 19.32
N LEU A 93 19.67 -22.63 20.55
CA LEU A 93 20.23 -23.90 21.00
C LEU A 93 19.13 -24.95 21.18
N GLU A 94 19.51 -26.21 21.24
CA GLU A 94 18.59 -27.27 21.68
C GLU A 94 18.14 -26.99 23.13
N GLY A 95 16.84 -27.04 23.38
CA GLY A 95 16.24 -26.76 24.70
C GLY A 95 15.61 -25.38 24.88
N GLY A 96 15.66 -24.51 23.87
CA GLY A 96 14.98 -23.21 23.89
C GLY A 96 15.81 -22.02 24.37
N ASP A 97 17.08 -22.26 24.72
CA ASP A 97 18.06 -21.22 25.01
C ASP A 97 18.68 -20.63 23.73
N TYR A 98 19.46 -19.55 23.90
CA TYR A 98 20.20 -18.91 22.81
C TYR A 98 21.68 -18.75 23.18
N ALA A 99 22.56 -19.02 22.21
CA ALA A 99 23.95 -18.59 22.27
C ALA A 99 24.07 -17.16 21.73
N TYR A 100 24.69 -16.29 22.53
CA TYR A 100 24.88 -14.88 22.18
C TYR A 100 26.34 -14.59 21.82
N GLU A 101 26.55 -13.91 20.70
CA GLU A 101 27.87 -13.45 20.25
C GLU A 101 27.79 -11.96 19.92
N GLU A 102 28.81 -11.20 20.33
CA GLU A 102 28.95 -9.79 19.98
C GLU A 102 29.94 -9.62 18.82
N GLY A 103 29.60 -8.73 17.89
CA GLY A 103 30.47 -8.32 16.80
C GLY A 103 30.09 -6.94 16.28
N THR A 104 30.42 -6.68 15.01
CA THR A 104 30.08 -5.45 14.30
C THR A 104 29.18 -5.75 13.11
N PHE A 105 28.41 -4.77 12.65
CA PHE A 105 27.51 -4.97 11.52
C PHE A 105 28.26 -5.37 10.23
N GLY A 106 29.54 -4.99 10.09
CA GLY A 106 30.40 -5.45 9.00
C GLY A 106 30.58 -6.99 8.95
N ASP A 107 30.47 -7.67 10.09
CA ASP A 107 30.63 -9.11 10.21
C ASP A 107 29.41 -9.88 9.65
N ILE A 108 28.30 -9.20 9.35
CA ILE A 108 27.08 -9.85 8.85
C ILE A 108 27.33 -10.70 7.59
N VAL A 109 28.29 -10.30 6.75
CA VAL A 109 28.61 -11.00 5.50
C VAL A 109 29.13 -12.41 5.76
N SER A 110 29.88 -12.63 6.86
CA SER A 110 30.39 -13.96 7.23
C SER A 110 29.38 -14.80 8.01
N LEU A 111 28.36 -14.16 8.60
CA LEU A 111 27.30 -14.81 9.38
C LEU A 111 26.16 -15.35 8.50
N LEU A 112 26.00 -14.83 7.28
CA LEU A 112 24.97 -15.28 6.34
C LEU A 112 25.38 -16.59 5.66
N PRO A 113 24.47 -17.58 5.56
CA PRO A 113 24.69 -18.77 4.74
C PRO A 113 24.97 -18.43 3.28
N ALA A 114 25.73 -19.29 2.58
CA ALA A 114 26.15 -19.06 1.19
C ALA A 114 25.00 -18.81 0.18
N ASN A 115 23.79 -19.26 0.48
CA ASN A 115 22.60 -19.08 -0.36
C ASN A 115 21.51 -18.25 0.33
N ALA A 116 21.89 -17.34 1.23
CA ALA A 116 20.95 -16.45 1.89
C ALA A 116 20.34 -15.45 0.91
N HIS A 117 19.02 -15.23 1.01
CA HIS A 117 18.33 -14.18 0.27
C HIS A 117 18.02 -13.02 1.22
N LEU A 118 18.64 -11.86 0.99
CA LEU A 118 18.41 -10.66 1.79
C LEU A 118 17.29 -9.84 1.17
N ILE A 119 16.15 -9.79 1.87
CA ILE A 119 15.02 -8.94 1.48
C ILE A 119 15.20 -7.60 2.19
N MET A 120 15.49 -6.56 1.42
CA MET A 120 15.57 -5.19 1.95
C MET A 120 14.26 -4.45 1.67
N ASN A 121 13.80 -3.69 2.65
CA ASN A 121 12.68 -2.79 2.44
C ASN A 121 13.17 -1.49 1.79
N GLU A 122 12.78 -1.25 0.54
CA GLU A 122 12.92 0.06 -0.10
C GLU A 122 11.66 0.89 0.15
N SER A 123 11.69 1.73 1.18
CA SER A 123 10.59 2.65 1.46
C SER A 123 10.49 3.73 0.38
N ARG A 124 9.35 3.78 -0.34
CA ARG A 124 9.01 4.89 -1.25
C ARG A 124 7.75 5.58 -0.73
N VAL A 125 7.85 6.88 -0.48
CA VAL A 125 6.71 7.71 -0.09
C VAL A 125 6.10 8.28 -1.37
N VAL A 126 4.83 7.97 -1.61
CA VAL A 126 4.05 8.55 -2.70
C VAL A 126 2.91 9.31 -2.04
N ASP A 127 2.86 10.64 -2.22
CA ASP A 127 1.74 11.44 -1.73
C ASP A 127 0.56 11.26 -2.67
N ALA A 128 -0.27 10.27 -2.37
CA ALA A 128 -1.33 9.84 -3.26
C ALA A 128 -2.60 9.54 -2.48
N ARG A 129 -2.95 10.46 -1.57
CA ARG A 129 -4.26 10.46 -0.89
C ARG A 129 -5.20 11.45 -1.56
N VAL A 130 -6.38 10.97 -1.93
CA VAL A 130 -7.43 11.78 -2.56
C VAL A 130 -8.73 11.62 -1.77
N TRP A 131 -9.41 12.74 -1.54
CA TRP A 131 -10.79 12.74 -1.07
C TRP A 131 -11.74 12.77 -2.25
N ALA A 132 -12.66 11.82 -2.30
CA ALA A 132 -13.64 11.69 -3.37
C ALA A 132 -15.06 11.57 -2.81
N THR A 133 -16.07 11.87 -3.63
CA THR A 133 -17.48 11.62 -3.33
C THR A 133 -18.04 10.62 -4.31
N ARG A 134 -18.93 9.73 -3.85
CA ARG A 134 -19.63 8.80 -4.72
C ARG A 134 -20.69 9.54 -5.54
N ILE A 135 -20.76 9.26 -6.84
CA ILE A 135 -21.68 9.91 -7.78
C ILE A 135 -22.45 8.86 -8.59
N ASP A 136 -23.66 9.23 -9.04
CA ASP A 136 -24.39 8.46 -10.05
C ASP A 136 -23.95 8.93 -11.45
N PRO A 137 -23.31 8.07 -12.26
CA PRO A 137 -22.88 8.44 -13.61
C PRO A 137 -24.03 8.73 -14.58
N ALA A 138 -25.27 8.31 -14.26
CA ALA A 138 -26.47 8.58 -15.06
C ALA A 138 -27.21 9.86 -14.64
N ALA A 139 -26.85 10.46 -13.51
CA ALA A 139 -27.38 11.75 -13.13
C ALA A 139 -26.75 12.83 -14.03
N ASP A 140 -27.57 13.49 -14.85
CA ASP A 140 -27.19 14.71 -15.56
C ASP A 140 -27.01 15.82 -14.53
N VAL A 141 -25.81 15.90 -13.94
CA VAL A 141 -25.45 16.99 -13.05
C VAL A 141 -24.83 18.11 -13.89
N GLU A 142 -25.63 19.12 -14.23
CA GLU A 142 -25.08 20.42 -14.65
C GLU A 142 -24.40 21.07 -13.43
N GLY A 143 -23.08 20.88 -13.29
CA GLY A 143 -22.26 21.45 -12.21
C GLY A 143 -21.13 20.52 -11.73
N GLU A 144 -20.31 21.01 -10.80
CA GLU A 144 -19.30 20.20 -10.10
C GLU A 144 -19.99 19.06 -9.32
N PRO A 145 -19.79 17.78 -9.66
CA PRO A 145 -20.52 16.65 -9.08
C PRO A 145 -20.39 16.50 -7.55
N GLY A 146 -19.39 17.13 -6.95
CA GLY A 146 -19.12 17.12 -5.51
C GLY A 146 -19.92 18.11 -4.67
N ALA A 147 -20.86 18.86 -5.25
CA ALA A 147 -21.79 19.72 -4.48
C ALA A 147 -22.96 18.93 -3.86
N LEU A 148 -23.12 17.65 -4.20
CA LEU A 148 -24.08 16.77 -3.55
C LEU A 148 -23.52 16.37 -2.18
N ASP A 149 -24.39 16.35 -1.17
CA ASP A 149 -24.17 16.03 0.25
C ASP A 149 -23.80 14.54 0.46
N GLY A 150 -22.91 14.04 -0.38
CA GLY A 150 -22.51 12.64 -0.48
C GLY A 150 -21.42 12.28 0.52
N GLU A 151 -21.44 11.03 0.94
CA GLU A 151 -20.42 10.46 1.81
C GLU A 151 -19.02 10.62 1.20
N ARG A 152 -18.11 11.25 1.96
CA ARG A 152 -16.70 11.40 1.57
C ARG A 152 -15.97 10.07 1.72
N VAL A 153 -15.30 9.66 0.66
CA VAL A 153 -14.47 8.46 0.56
C VAL A 153 -12.99 8.88 0.58
N GLU A 154 -12.21 8.29 1.49
CA GLU A 154 -10.76 8.44 1.51
C GLU A 154 -10.14 7.38 0.59
N VAL A 155 -9.42 7.80 -0.43
CA VAL A 155 -8.75 6.92 -1.40
C VAL A 155 -7.25 7.09 -1.26
N MET A 156 -6.55 6.03 -0.86
CA MET A 156 -5.09 5.99 -0.76
C MET A 156 -4.52 5.12 -1.88
N PHE A 157 -3.77 5.71 -2.79
CA PHE A 157 -3.17 5.02 -3.92
C PHE A 157 -1.88 4.35 -3.45
N LEU A 158 -1.79 3.03 -3.63
CA LEU A 158 -0.68 2.21 -3.12
C LEU A 158 0.38 1.95 -4.19
N ALA A 159 -0.07 1.61 -5.40
CA ALA A 159 0.82 1.31 -6.52
C ALA A 159 0.07 1.47 -7.85
N PRO A 160 0.70 2.04 -8.89
CA PRO A 160 0.13 2.02 -10.23
C PRO A 160 0.22 0.61 -10.82
N GLU A 161 -0.80 0.23 -11.59
CA GLU A 161 -0.89 -1.04 -12.31
C GLU A 161 -0.86 -0.82 -13.85
N GLY A 162 -0.94 0.43 -14.30
CA GLY A 162 -0.77 0.82 -15.70
C GLY A 162 -0.93 2.34 -15.89
N PRO A 163 -0.28 2.93 -16.92
CA PRO A 163 0.56 2.29 -17.93
C PRO A 163 2.00 2.00 -17.46
N SER A 164 2.42 2.50 -16.30
CA SER A 164 3.71 2.20 -15.68
C SER A 164 3.51 1.63 -14.28
N THR A 165 4.38 0.72 -13.84
CA THR A 165 4.43 0.24 -12.44
C THR A 165 5.32 1.11 -11.56
N ASP A 166 6.02 2.08 -12.15
CA ASP A 166 6.80 3.09 -11.42
C ASP A 166 5.89 4.26 -11.02
N PRO A 167 5.69 4.53 -9.71
CA PRO A 167 4.87 5.64 -9.23
C PRO A 167 5.31 7.01 -9.74
N ALA A 168 6.62 7.27 -9.88
CA ALA A 168 7.12 8.55 -10.35
C ALA A 168 6.75 8.80 -11.81
N VAL A 169 6.83 7.75 -12.64
CA VAL A 169 6.40 7.81 -14.04
C VAL A 169 4.88 7.95 -14.13
N ALA A 170 4.12 7.16 -13.36
CA ALA A 170 2.67 7.20 -13.39
C ALA A 170 2.10 8.57 -12.99
N LEU A 171 2.67 9.20 -11.96
CA LEU A 171 2.28 10.54 -11.51
C LEU A 171 2.60 11.66 -12.51
N ALA A 172 3.63 11.49 -13.35
CA ALA A 172 4.00 12.44 -14.39
C ALA A 172 3.12 12.34 -15.65
N LEU A 173 2.39 11.23 -15.81
CA LEU A 173 1.50 11.02 -16.94
C LEU A 173 0.13 11.69 -16.71
N PRO A 174 -0.59 12.06 -17.78
CA PRO A 174 -1.97 12.55 -17.67
C PRO A 174 -2.86 11.59 -16.89
N TYR A 175 -3.80 12.10 -16.08
CA TYR A 175 -4.75 11.32 -15.27
C TYR A 175 -5.88 10.67 -16.11
N THR A 176 -5.53 10.07 -17.24
CA THR A 176 -6.41 9.33 -18.14
C THR A 176 -5.78 7.99 -18.46
N ASP A 177 -6.61 6.96 -18.55
CA ASP A 177 -6.20 5.58 -18.85
C ASP A 177 -5.13 5.02 -17.90
N GLN A 178 -5.11 5.53 -16.66
CA GLN A 178 -4.27 4.99 -15.60
C GLN A 178 -5.07 4.05 -14.71
N SER A 179 -4.44 2.96 -14.30
CA SER A 179 -4.99 2.00 -13.35
C SER A 179 -4.12 1.99 -12.10
N TRP A 180 -4.75 2.04 -10.93
CA TRP A 180 -4.06 2.05 -9.66
C TRP A 180 -4.69 1.06 -8.69
N ARG A 181 -3.83 0.43 -7.89
CA ARG A 181 -4.22 -0.28 -6.69
C ARG A 181 -4.37 0.72 -5.56
N CYS A 182 -5.56 0.78 -4.98
CA CYS A 182 -5.88 1.75 -3.95
C CYS A 182 -6.47 1.06 -2.71
N MET A 183 -6.28 1.67 -1.55
CA MET A 183 -6.95 1.34 -0.32
C MET A 183 -8.06 2.36 -0.05
N VAL A 184 -9.23 1.87 0.32
CA VAL A 184 -10.39 2.69 0.71
C VAL A 184 -10.90 2.22 2.07
N ARG A 185 -11.24 3.16 2.95
CA ARG A 185 -11.78 2.80 4.28
C ARG A 185 -13.21 2.32 4.21
N GLN A 186 -13.99 2.83 3.25
CA GLN A 186 -15.37 2.42 3.00
C GLN A 186 -15.44 1.21 2.07
N VAL A 187 -16.51 0.42 2.18
CA VAL A 187 -16.81 -0.66 1.23
C VAL A 187 -17.36 -0.05 -0.06
N LEU A 188 -16.72 -0.35 -1.18
CA LEU A 188 -17.16 0.04 -2.52
C LEU A 188 -17.65 -1.17 -3.31
N SER A 189 -18.74 -1.01 -4.03
CA SER A 189 -19.24 -2.01 -4.99
C SER A 189 -18.53 -1.87 -6.33
N ALA A 190 -18.39 -2.97 -7.06
CA ALA A 190 -17.85 -2.93 -8.41
C ALA A 190 -18.74 -2.07 -9.31
N GLY A 191 -18.15 -1.14 -10.04
CA GLY A 191 -18.88 -0.16 -10.86
C GLY A 191 -19.19 1.15 -10.14
N ASP A 192 -18.94 1.27 -8.83
CA ASP A 192 -19.04 2.55 -8.12
C ASP A 192 -18.13 3.59 -8.80
N VAL A 193 -18.70 4.77 -9.02
CA VAL A 193 -18.01 5.91 -9.62
C VAL A 193 -17.81 6.95 -8.53
N LEU A 194 -16.55 7.33 -8.32
CA LEU A 194 -16.21 8.42 -7.42
C LEU A 194 -15.72 9.62 -8.23
N TRP A 195 -16.00 10.79 -7.71
CA TRP A 195 -15.53 12.05 -8.24
C TRP A 195 -14.64 12.73 -7.21
N ALA A 196 -13.48 13.20 -7.66
CA ALA A 196 -12.59 14.03 -6.87
C ALA A 196 -12.35 15.34 -7.59
N ALA A 197 -12.48 16.45 -6.87
CA ALA A 197 -12.09 17.77 -7.37
C ALA A 197 -10.60 17.75 -7.74
N PRO A 198 -10.19 18.42 -8.83
CA PRO A 198 -8.77 18.69 -9.06
C PRO A 198 -8.22 19.45 -7.85
N VAL A 199 -7.16 18.94 -7.24
CA VAL A 199 -6.41 19.72 -6.26
C VAL A 199 -5.60 20.72 -7.07
N ALA A 200 -5.88 22.01 -6.93
CA ALA A 200 -5.00 23.04 -7.45
C ALA A 200 -3.63 22.82 -6.80
N LEU A 201 -2.60 22.57 -7.60
CA LEU A 201 -1.23 22.66 -7.11
C LEU A 201 -1.01 24.14 -6.81
N GLU A 202 -1.16 24.54 -5.54
CA GLU A 202 -0.80 25.88 -5.11
C GLU A 202 0.70 26.09 -5.38
N GLY A 203 1.00 26.91 -6.38
CA GLY A 203 2.26 27.65 -6.50
C GLY A 203 3.52 26.84 -6.80
N GLY A 204 3.90 26.80 -8.07
CA GLY A 204 5.31 26.81 -8.50
C GLY A 204 5.64 28.18 -9.10
#